data_AF-A0A8J6W8K2-F1
#
_entry.id   AF-A0A8J6W8K2-F1
#
_cell.length_a   1.000
_cell.length_b   1.000
_cell.length_c   1.000
_cell.angle_alpha   90.00
_cell.angle_beta   90.00
_cell.angle_gamma   90.00
#
_symmetry.space_group_name_H-M   'P 1'
#
loop_
_entity.id
_entity.type
_entity.pdbx_description
1 polymer ?
#
loop_
_entity_poly.entity_id
_entity_poly.type
_entity_poly.pdbx_seq_one_letter_code
_entity_poly.pdbx_strand_id
1 'polypeptide(L)'
;MMPDELIHKIKQAFTDVAYPGDDALTASSYGDEPAALIEEFSEKKDWQQLDPQFLDQAPDGWGSALSFFSNDALQFYLPAYLIADIRGELRCVDPAYRLCSYLAFPGKTKIAKIWGGGTMEERAREEFNRYDVAKVSVIVAYLQWKLESVEEDILIEEALVNYWLDRKVGDN
;
A
#
# COMPACT_ATOMS: atom_id res chain seq x y z
N MET A 1 7.32 17.25 -7.25
CA MET A 1 6.89 17.91 -5.98
C MET A 1 8.03 17.77 -4.97
N MET A 2 8.27 18.73 -4.07
CA MET A 2 9.34 18.56 -3.07
C MET A 2 9.00 17.42 -2.09
N PRO A 3 9.97 16.56 -1.68
CA PRO A 3 9.70 15.43 -0.78
C PRO A 3 8.96 15.81 0.52
N ASP A 4 9.35 16.92 1.17
CA ASP A 4 8.70 17.37 2.41
C ASP A 4 7.24 17.80 2.22
N GLU A 5 6.94 18.43 1.08
CA GLU A 5 5.57 18.82 0.73
C GLU A 5 4.71 17.57 0.48
N LEU A 6 5.26 16.56 -0.20
CA LEU A 6 4.58 15.30 -0.44
C LEU A 6 4.31 14.55 0.87
N ILE A 7 5.30 14.44 1.76
CA ILE A 7 5.14 13.84 3.10
C ILE A 7 4.04 14.56 3.88
N HIS A 8 4.01 15.89 3.86
CA HIS A 8 2.96 16.66 4.53
C HIS A 8 1.56 16.33 4.01
N LYS A 9 1.39 16.25 2.68
CA LYS A 9 0.11 15.89 2.06
C LYS A 9 -0.31 14.45 2.36
N ILE A 10 0.63 13.51 2.37
CA ILE A 10 0.36 12.12 2.77
C ILE A 10 -0.17 12.09 4.20
N LYS A 11 0.48 12.80 5.13
CA LYS A 11 0.01 12.88 6.51
C LYS A 11 -1.40 13.44 6.62
N GLN A 12 -1.70 14.50 5.89
CA GLN A 12 -3.04 15.10 5.87
C GLN A 12 -4.10 14.15 5.30
N ALA A 13 -3.84 13.49 4.17
CA ALA A 13 -4.81 12.63 3.50
C ALA A 13 -5.19 11.38 4.31
N PHE A 14 -4.30 10.92 5.18
CA PHE A 14 -4.47 9.72 6.00
C PHE A 14 -4.69 10.01 7.50
N THR A 15 -4.77 11.28 7.92
CA THR A 15 -4.84 11.65 9.35
C THR A 15 -6.08 11.08 10.06
N ASP A 16 -7.20 10.92 9.35
CA ASP A 16 -8.48 10.46 9.90
C ASP A 16 -8.67 8.94 9.76
N VAL A 17 -7.67 8.20 9.26
CA VAL A 17 -7.75 6.75 9.15
C VAL A 17 -7.56 6.13 10.52
N ALA A 18 -8.63 5.55 11.07
CA ALA A 18 -8.61 4.90 12.36
C ALA A 18 -7.85 3.57 12.31
N TYR A 19 -7.22 3.21 13.43
CA TYR A 19 -6.65 1.88 13.62
C TYR A 19 -7.75 0.81 13.45
N PRO A 20 -7.54 -0.23 12.61
CA PRO A 20 -8.60 -1.19 12.27
C PRO A 20 -9.03 -2.10 13.42
N GLY A 21 -8.21 -2.20 14.48
CA GLY A 21 -8.36 -3.21 15.52
C GLY A 21 -7.54 -4.47 15.22
N ASP A 22 -7.14 -5.17 16.27
CA ASP A 22 -6.18 -6.29 16.19
C ASP A 22 -6.76 -7.46 15.35
N ASP A 23 -8.06 -7.71 15.48
CA ASP A 23 -8.79 -8.74 14.72
C ASP A 23 -8.90 -8.45 13.21
N ALA A 24 -8.61 -7.21 12.80
CA ALA A 24 -8.71 -6.74 11.42
C ALA A 24 -7.33 -6.42 10.81
N LEU A 25 -6.23 -6.93 11.39
CA LEU A 25 -4.88 -6.70 10.86
C LEU A 25 -4.60 -7.47 9.57
N THR A 26 -5.12 -8.69 9.43
CA THR A 26 -4.93 -9.54 8.26
C THR A 26 -6.24 -10.20 7.82
N ALA A 27 -6.40 -10.42 6.52
CA ALA A 27 -7.49 -11.21 5.96
C ALA A 27 -7.06 -12.64 5.58
N SER A 28 -5.81 -13.01 5.86
CA SER A 28 -5.27 -14.35 5.60
C SER A 28 -5.13 -15.14 6.89
N SER A 29 -5.31 -16.45 6.80
CA SER A 29 -4.95 -17.41 7.84
C SER A 29 -3.96 -18.48 7.32
N TYR A 30 -3.44 -18.27 6.11
CA TYR A 30 -2.54 -19.19 5.43
C TYR A 30 -1.09 -18.78 5.66
N GLY A 31 -0.27 -19.73 6.11
CA GLY A 31 1.15 -19.51 6.45
C GLY A 31 1.35 -19.06 7.89
N ASP A 32 2.60 -18.73 8.21
CA ASP A 32 3.01 -18.25 9.54
C ASP A 32 2.98 -16.70 9.59
N GLU A 33 3.10 -16.05 8.43
CA GLU A 33 3.10 -14.60 8.24
C GLU A 33 1.90 -13.87 8.85
N PRO A 34 0.64 -14.37 8.71
CA PRO A 34 -0.50 -13.67 9.30
C PRO A 34 -0.44 -13.64 10.84
N ALA A 35 0.04 -14.71 11.47
CA ALA A 35 0.15 -14.79 12.93
C ALA A 35 1.26 -13.86 13.44
N ALA A 36 2.43 -13.90 12.80
CA ALA A 36 3.54 -13.00 13.12
C ALA A 36 3.17 -11.52 12.90
N LEU A 37 2.41 -11.21 11.84
CA LEU A 37 1.88 -9.87 11.58
C LEU A 37 0.96 -9.41 12.72
N ILE A 38 0.02 -10.24 13.17
CA ILE A 38 -0.85 -9.89 14.30
C ILE A 38 -0.01 -9.61 15.55
N GLU A 39 0.93 -10.48 15.89
CA GLU A 39 1.78 -10.33 17.08
C GLU A 39 2.54 -8.99 17.07
N GLU A 40 3.16 -8.65 15.94
CA GLU A 40 3.99 -7.44 15.85
C GLU A 40 3.19 -6.14 15.73
N PHE A 41 2.01 -6.16 15.10
CA PHE A 41 1.23 -4.95 14.79
C PHE A 41 0.10 -4.64 15.78
N SER A 42 -0.31 -5.55 16.67
CA SER A 42 -1.46 -5.33 17.59
C SER A 42 -1.30 -4.13 18.53
N GLU A 43 -0.07 -3.73 18.85
CA GLU A 43 0.20 -2.56 19.71
C GLU A 43 0.55 -1.29 18.91
N LYS A 44 0.62 -1.38 17.58
CA LYS A 44 1.12 -0.34 16.68
C LYS A 44 -0.01 0.59 16.21
N LYS A 45 -0.72 1.17 17.17
CA LYS A 45 -1.95 1.96 16.96
C LYS A 45 -1.73 3.39 16.47
N ASP A 46 -0.48 3.80 16.28
CA ASP A 46 -0.11 5.07 15.69
C ASP A 46 0.91 4.84 14.57
N TRP A 47 0.44 4.89 13.33
CA TRP A 47 1.28 4.68 12.15
C TRP A 47 2.37 5.76 12.02
N GLN A 48 2.20 6.94 12.62
CA GLN A 48 3.15 8.05 12.51
C GLN A 48 4.43 7.82 13.30
N GLN A 49 4.42 6.89 14.26
CA GLN A 49 5.54 6.58 15.15
C GLN A 49 6.25 5.28 14.78
N LEU A 50 5.90 4.67 13.65
CA LEU A 50 6.53 3.42 13.23
C LEU A 50 7.97 3.64 12.79
N ASP A 51 8.84 2.81 13.35
CA ASP A 51 10.25 2.75 12.97
C ASP A 51 10.38 2.22 11.53
N PRO A 52 11.05 2.93 10.62
CA PRO A 52 11.27 2.47 9.26
C PRO A 52 11.98 1.11 9.18
N GLN A 53 12.90 0.80 10.11
CA GLN A 53 13.57 -0.50 10.12
C GLN A 53 12.57 -1.63 10.42
N PHE A 54 11.64 -1.40 11.35
CA PHE A 54 10.54 -2.33 11.60
C PHE A 54 9.68 -2.51 10.35
N LEU A 55 9.26 -1.42 9.68
CA LEU A 55 8.43 -1.50 8.47
C LEU A 55 9.10 -2.33 7.35
N ASP A 56 10.41 -2.16 7.19
CA ASP A 56 11.20 -2.83 6.15
C ASP A 56 11.45 -4.33 6.41
N GLN A 57 11.21 -4.79 7.66
CA GLN A 57 11.50 -6.15 8.10
C GLN A 57 10.24 -6.93 8.50
N ALA A 58 9.15 -6.25 8.85
CA ALA A 58 7.97 -6.93 9.34
C ALA A 58 7.23 -7.74 8.25
N PRO A 59 6.58 -8.87 8.63
CA PRO A 59 6.67 -9.54 9.92
C PRO A 59 7.89 -10.49 10.00
N ASP A 60 8.42 -10.73 11.21
CA ASP A 60 9.47 -11.72 11.52
C ASP A 60 10.74 -11.62 10.63
N GLY A 61 11.09 -10.42 10.20
CA GLY A 61 12.27 -10.20 9.34
C GLY A 61 12.05 -10.49 7.84
N TRP A 62 10.84 -10.86 7.41
CA TRP A 62 10.56 -11.20 6.02
C TRP A 62 10.30 -10.00 5.11
N GLY A 63 9.96 -8.84 5.65
CA GLY A 63 9.61 -7.65 4.86
C GLY A 63 8.39 -7.87 3.96
N SER A 64 7.41 -8.65 4.42
CA SER A 64 6.25 -9.07 3.62
C SER A 64 4.91 -8.50 4.09
N ALA A 65 4.89 -7.65 5.14
CA ALA A 65 3.66 -7.19 5.79
C ALA A 65 2.63 -6.58 4.83
N LEU A 66 3.08 -5.77 3.85
CA LEU A 66 2.22 -5.15 2.83
C LEU A 66 1.36 -6.13 2.03
N SER A 67 1.80 -7.40 1.91
CA SER A 67 1.08 -8.46 1.20
C SER A 67 0.02 -9.14 2.06
N PHE A 68 0.14 -9.04 3.39
CA PHE A 68 -0.71 -9.77 4.34
C PHE A 68 -1.69 -8.88 5.09
N PHE A 69 -1.53 -7.56 5.04
CA PHE A 69 -2.53 -6.66 5.60
C PHE A 69 -3.92 -6.91 5.02
N SER A 70 -4.93 -6.79 5.89
CA SER A 70 -6.31 -6.59 5.42
C SER A 70 -6.42 -5.24 4.69
N ASN A 71 -7.54 -5.02 3.99
CA ASN A 71 -7.78 -3.74 3.33
C ASN A 71 -7.76 -2.56 4.32
N ASP A 72 -8.28 -2.74 5.54
CA ASP A 72 -8.30 -1.69 6.57
C ASP A 72 -6.91 -1.43 7.15
N ALA A 73 -6.16 -2.50 7.42
CA ALA A 73 -4.80 -2.40 7.94
C ALA A 73 -3.85 -1.79 6.90
N LEU A 74 -3.99 -2.16 5.63
CA LEU A 74 -3.20 -1.56 4.55
C LEU A 74 -3.48 -0.06 4.48
N GLN A 75 -4.74 0.35 4.50
CA GLN A 75 -5.09 1.77 4.47
C GLN A 75 -4.51 2.55 5.66
N PHE A 76 -4.50 1.94 6.85
CA PHE A 76 -3.95 2.55 8.06
C PHE A 76 -2.42 2.66 8.04
N TYR A 77 -1.71 1.60 7.63
CA TYR A 77 -0.24 1.55 7.70
C TYR A 77 0.48 2.06 6.45
N LEU A 78 -0.16 2.05 5.28
CA LEU A 78 0.41 2.53 4.02
C LEU A 78 1.12 3.90 4.12
N PRO A 79 0.57 4.96 4.75
CA PRO A 79 1.26 6.25 4.82
C PRO A 79 2.64 6.17 5.49
N ALA A 80 2.84 5.28 6.47
CA ALA A 80 4.14 5.09 7.12
C ALA A 80 5.17 4.54 6.12
N TYR A 81 4.78 3.54 5.32
CA TYR A 81 5.59 2.97 4.25
C TYR A 81 5.94 4.01 3.17
N LEU A 82 4.96 4.80 2.71
CA LEU A 82 5.21 5.83 1.70
C LEU A 82 6.20 6.88 2.20
N ILE A 83 6.08 7.32 3.45
CA ILE A 83 6.97 8.33 4.04
C ILE A 83 8.37 7.77 4.23
N ALA A 84 8.51 6.53 4.70
CA ALA A 84 9.80 5.86 4.85
C ALA A 84 10.50 5.70 3.49
N ASP A 85 9.76 5.33 2.43
CA ASP A 85 10.31 5.23 1.07
C ASP A 85 10.77 6.59 0.54
N ILE A 86 9.97 7.65 0.72
CA ILE A 86 10.36 9.01 0.30
C ILE A 86 11.65 9.48 0.98
N ARG A 87 11.88 9.04 2.22
CA ARG A 87 13.10 9.36 2.98
C ARG A 87 14.29 8.46 2.63
N GLY A 88 14.10 7.43 1.80
CA GLY A 88 15.13 6.44 1.48
C GLY A 88 15.47 5.53 2.65
N GLU A 89 14.50 5.28 3.54
CA GLU A 89 14.68 4.49 4.78
C GLU A 89 14.33 3.01 4.60
N LEU A 90 13.69 2.63 3.48
CA LEU A 90 13.38 1.25 3.12
C LEU A 90 14.48 0.64 2.23
N ARG A 91 14.74 -0.66 2.38
CA ARG A 91 15.76 -1.38 1.60
C ARG A 91 15.20 -2.61 0.90
N CYS A 92 14.29 -3.32 1.54
CA CYS A 92 13.73 -4.58 1.08
C CYS A 92 12.30 -4.43 0.58
N VAL A 93 11.53 -3.55 1.21
CA VAL A 93 10.11 -3.33 0.89
C VAL A 93 9.96 -2.20 -0.12
N ASP A 94 9.16 -2.45 -1.17
CA ASP A 94 8.78 -1.43 -2.14
C ASP A 94 7.25 -1.17 -2.11
N PRO A 95 6.81 -0.03 -1.54
CA PRO A 95 5.40 0.35 -1.51
C PRO A 95 4.83 0.60 -2.91
N ALA A 96 5.64 1.04 -3.87
CA ALA A 96 5.18 1.27 -5.24
C ALA A 96 4.85 -0.06 -5.93
N TYR A 97 5.67 -1.08 -5.75
CA TYR A 97 5.34 -2.43 -6.20
C TYR A 97 3.98 -2.90 -5.66
N ARG A 98 3.69 -2.67 -4.36
CA ARG A 98 2.38 -3.04 -3.76
C ARG A 98 1.21 -2.29 -4.37
N LEU A 99 1.41 -1.01 -4.71
CA LEU A 99 0.39 -0.15 -5.32
C LEU A 99 0.17 -0.42 -6.82
N CYS A 100 1.12 -1.08 -7.49
CA CYS A 100 1.12 -1.18 -8.96
C CYS A 100 1.04 -2.61 -9.49
N SER A 101 1.60 -3.61 -8.81
CA SER A 101 1.81 -4.98 -9.30
C SER A 101 0.59 -5.64 -9.96
N TYR A 102 -0.59 -5.49 -9.37
CA TYR A 102 -1.83 -6.08 -9.89
C TYR A 102 -2.73 -5.12 -10.69
N LEU A 103 -2.33 -3.86 -10.83
CA LEU A 103 -3.04 -2.83 -11.58
C LEU A 103 -2.37 -2.49 -12.91
N ALA A 104 -1.05 -2.65 -12.99
CA ALA A 104 -0.26 -2.40 -14.20
C ALA A 104 -0.68 -3.30 -15.36
N PHE A 105 -0.87 -4.60 -15.09
CA PHE A 105 -1.14 -5.58 -16.13
C PHE A 105 -2.43 -6.38 -15.86
N PRO A 106 -3.59 -5.82 -16.22
CA PRO A 106 -4.90 -6.38 -15.90
C PRO A 106 -5.10 -7.81 -16.44
N GLY A 107 -5.87 -8.62 -15.70
CA GLY A 107 -6.27 -9.98 -16.08
C GLY A 107 -5.19 -11.07 -16.11
N LYS A 108 -3.92 -10.76 -15.81
CA LYS A 108 -2.81 -11.74 -15.94
C LYS A 108 -2.80 -12.83 -14.84
N THR A 109 -3.23 -12.50 -13.62
CA THR A 109 -3.10 -13.40 -12.47
C THR A 109 -4.49 -13.85 -11.99
N LYS A 110 -4.83 -15.11 -12.22
CA LYS A 110 -6.09 -15.72 -11.78
C LYS A 110 -5.97 -16.28 -10.37
N ILE A 111 -7.02 -16.08 -9.58
CA ILE A 111 -7.15 -16.65 -8.25
C ILE A 111 -7.87 -18.00 -8.37
N ALA A 112 -7.36 -19.03 -7.71
CA ALA A 112 -8.01 -20.33 -7.71
C ALA A 112 -9.37 -20.26 -7.00
N LYS A 113 -10.36 -21.05 -7.46
CA LYS A 113 -11.73 -21.02 -6.91
C LYS A 113 -11.80 -21.31 -5.40
N ILE A 114 -10.91 -22.16 -4.89
CA ILE A 114 -10.81 -22.46 -3.45
C ILE A 114 -10.48 -21.22 -2.61
N TRP A 115 -9.90 -20.18 -3.23
CA TRP A 115 -9.53 -18.90 -2.62
C TRP A 115 -10.46 -17.76 -3.03
N GLY A 116 -11.68 -18.07 -3.49
CA GLY A 116 -12.69 -17.08 -3.89
C GLY A 116 -12.83 -16.86 -5.40
N GLY A 117 -11.86 -17.31 -6.21
CA GLY A 117 -11.90 -17.10 -7.66
C GLY A 117 -11.64 -15.64 -8.08
N GLY A 118 -11.85 -15.33 -9.36
CA GLY A 118 -11.55 -14.01 -9.94
C GLY A 118 -10.08 -13.82 -10.30
N THR A 119 -9.61 -12.58 -10.26
CA THR A 119 -8.26 -12.16 -10.60
C THR A 119 -7.66 -11.28 -9.50
N MET A 120 -6.32 -11.24 -9.43
CA MET A 120 -5.64 -10.33 -8.49
C MET A 120 -5.91 -8.86 -8.82
N GLU A 121 -6.19 -8.53 -10.08
CA GLU A 121 -6.60 -7.19 -10.49
C GLU A 121 -7.93 -6.79 -9.86
N GLU A 122 -8.98 -7.62 -9.99
CA GLU A 122 -10.30 -7.35 -9.40
C GLU A 122 -10.16 -7.11 -7.89
N ARG A 123 -9.38 -7.94 -7.21
CA ARG A 123 -9.09 -7.79 -5.78
C ARG A 123 -8.35 -6.49 -5.46
N ALA A 124 -7.34 -6.11 -6.23
CA ALA A 124 -6.61 -4.86 -6.02
C ALA A 124 -7.49 -3.63 -6.28
N ARG A 125 -8.35 -3.69 -7.31
CA ARG A 125 -9.33 -2.63 -7.59
C ARG A 125 -10.31 -2.48 -6.43
N GLU A 126 -10.87 -3.58 -5.92
CA GLU A 126 -11.79 -3.57 -4.77
C GLU A 126 -11.14 -2.99 -3.51
N GLU A 127 -9.89 -3.38 -3.23
CA GLU A 127 -9.11 -2.87 -2.10
C GLU A 127 -8.95 -1.34 -2.16
N PHE A 128 -8.45 -0.82 -3.28
CA PHE A 128 -8.17 0.61 -3.43
C PHE A 128 -9.40 1.46 -3.79
N ASN A 129 -10.52 0.85 -4.21
CA ASN A 129 -11.78 1.57 -4.49
C ASN A 129 -12.32 2.29 -3.25
N ARG A 130 -11.91 1.85 -2.06
CA ARG A 130 -12.28 2.44 -0.77
C ARG A 130 -11.59 3.77 -0.49
N TYR A 131 -10.54 4.11 -1.23
CA TYR A 131 -9.76 5.32 -1.00
C TYR A 131 -10.43 6.51 -1.66
N ASP A 132 -10.70 7.55 -0.87
CA ASP A 132 -11.23 8.81 -1.39
C ASP A 132 -10.24 9.53 -2.31
N VAL A 133 -10.74 10.59 -2.96
CA VAL A 133 -9.95 11.40 -3.92
C VAL A 133 -8.71 12.02 -3.27
N ALA A 134 -8.74 12.33 -1.97
CA ALA A 134 -7.59 12.91 -1.28
C ALA A 134 -6.45 11.88 -1.13
N LYS A 135 -6.78 10.65 -0.71
CA LYS A 135 -5.83 9.52 -0.61
C LYS A 135 -5.30 9.12 -1.98
N VAL A 136 -6.17 9.01 -2.98
CA VAL A 136 -5.76 8.73 -4.37
C VAL A 136 -4.82 9.81 -4.90
N SER A 137 -5.12 11.08 -4.65
CA SER A 137 -4.30 12.21 -5.13
C SER A 137 -2.87 12.16 -4.61
N VAL A 138 -2.66 11.79 -3.34
CA VAL A 138 -1.32 11.68 -2.76
C VAL A 138 -0.60 10.41 -3.22
N ILE A 139 -1.32 9.31 -3.46
CA ILE A 139 -0.73 8.10 -4.05
C ILE A 139 -0.23 8.39 -5.47
N VAL A 140 -1.03 9.05 -6.31
CA VAL A 140 -0.58 9.48 -7.64
C VAL A 140 0.64 10.39 -7.54
N ALA A 141 0.63 11.37 -6.64
CA ALA A 141 1.76 12.27 -6.46
C ALA A 141 3.03 11.53 -6.01
N TYR A 142 2.90 10.51 -5.16
CA TYR A 142 4.00 9.64 -4.74
C TYR A 142 4.55 8.81 -5.91
N LEU A 143 3.69 8.16 -6.69
CA LEU A 143 4.10 7.37 -7.85
C LEU A 143 4.79 8.23 -8.92
N GLN A 144 4.26 9.43 -9.17
CA GLN A 144 4.89 10.40 -10.08
C GLN A 144 6.26 10.88 -9.56
N TRP A 145 6.39 11.16 -8.26
CA TRP A 145 7.67 11.49 -7.64
C TRP A 145 8.69 10.34 -7.77
N LYS A 146 8.23 9.07 -7.66
CA LYS A 146 9.10 7.92 -7.83
C LYS A 146 9.60 7.80 -9.27
N LEU A 147 8.73 8.02 -10.27
CA LEU A 147 9.13 8.12 -11.68
C LEU A 147 10.11 9.26 -11.95
N GLU A 148 10.00 10.41 -11.28
CA GLU A 148 11.00 11.48 -11.39
C GLU A 148 12.39 11.07 -10.86
N SER A 149 12.46 10.01 -10.05
CA SER A 149 13.66 9.54 -9.34
C SER A 149 14.34 8.34 -10.03
N VAL A 150 13.72 7.76 -11.06
CA VAL A 150 14.23 6.60 -11.82
C VAL A 150 14.17 6.90 -13.32
N GLU A 151 14.92 6.15 -14.14
CA GLU A 151 14.94 6.39 -15.60
C GLU A 151 13.65 5.89 -16.27
N GLU A 152 13.17 4.71 -15.89
CA GLU A 152 11.94 4.10 -16.39
C GLU A 152 11.41 3.10 -15.34
N ASP A 153 10.09 3.09 -15.11
CA ASP A 153 9.42 2.04 -14.36
C ASP A 153 8.03 1.77 -14.97
N ILE A 154 8.02 0.84 -15.93
CA ILE A 154 6.82 0.42 -16.67
C ILE A 154 5.69 -0.01 -15.71
N LEU A 155 6.03 -0.57 -14.54
CA LEU A 155 5.02 -1.01 -13.59
C LEU A 155 4.24 0.19 -13.03
N ILE A 156 4.94 1.25 -12.67
CA ILE A 156 4.32 2.47 -12.16
C ILE A 156 3.56 3.18 -13.28
N GLU A 157 4.15 3.32 -14.46
CA GLU A 157 3.54 3.98 -15.62
C GLU A 157 2.22 3.33 -16.02
N GLU A 158 2.21 2.02 -16.18
CA GLU A 158 1.00 1.28 -16.57
C GLU A 158 -0.06 1.32 -15.46
N ALA A 159 0.31 1.19 -14.19
CA ALA A 159 -0.66 1.28 -13.10
C ALA A 159 -1.26 2.70 -12.96
N LEU A 160 -0.47 3.74 -13.23
CA LEU A 160 -0.95 5.12 -13.26
C LEU A 160 -2.04 5.29 -14.32
N VAL A 161 -1.80 4.81 -15.54
CA VAL A 161 -2.74 4.92 -16.66
C VAL A 161 -3.97 4.02 -16.45
N ASN A 162 -3.78 2.77 -16.03
CA ASN A 162 -4.86 1.77 -15.99
C ASN A 162 -5.79 1.89 -14.77
N TYR A 163 -5.42 2.69 -13.76
CA TYR A 163 -6.20 2.82 -12.53
C TYR A 163 -6.08 4.19 -11.84
N TRP A 164 -4.86 4.62 -11.48
CA TRP A 164 -4.72 5.69 -10.49
C TRP A 164 -5.08 7.09 -11.02
N LEU A 165 -4.77 7.40 -12.28
CA LEU A 165 -5.07 8.71 -12.88
C LEU A 165 -6.57 8.92 -13.07
N ASP A 166 -7.29 7.89 -13.52
CA ASP A 166 -8.75 7.93 -13.67
C ASP A 166 -9.43 8.22 -12.31
N ARG A 167 -8.96 7.55 -11.26
CA ARG A 167 -9.45 7.73 -9.88
C ARG A 167 -9.18 9.13 -9.31
N LYS A 168 -8.11 9.80 -9.75
CA LYS A 168 -7.72 11.13 -9.24
C LYS A 168 -8.67 12.23 -9.70
N VAL A 169 -9.28 12.09 -10.88
CA VAL A 169 -10.19 13.10 -11.44
C VAL A 169 -11.58 13.03 -10.77
N GLY A 170 -11.88 11.91 -10.09
CA GLY A 170 -13.20 11.60 -9.56
C GLY A 170 -14.15 11.17 -10.67
N ASP A 171 -15.00 10.18 -10.40
CA ASP A 171 -16.14 9.92 -11.29
C ASP A 171 -16.96 11.20 -11.40
N ASN A 172 -17.06 11.72 -12.61
CA ASN A 172 -17.80 12.93 -12.98
C ASN A 172 -19.31 12.76 -12.72
#